data_AF-A0A8T4M4Y7-F1
#
_entry.id   AF-A0A8T4M4Y7-F1
#
_cell.length_a   1.000
_cell.length_b   1.000
_cell.length_c   1.000
_cell.angle_alpha   90.00
_cell.angle_beta   90.00
_cell.angle_gamma   90.00
#
_symmetry.space_group_name_H-M   'P 1'
#
loop_
_entity.id
_entity.type
_entity.pdbx_description
1 polymer ?
#
loop_
_entity_poly.entity_id
_entity_poly.type
_entity_poly.pdbx_seq_one_letter_code
_entity_poly.pdbx_strand_id
1 'polypeptide(L)'
;MLKNFILIQESDFNKARNSIRKNSSSGKEIVFSSADDELNRMILEKEKISVLMINQSNRHDKMKQRDSGFNHVMAKIAKKNNVIIGINLDEILNSEKKKKAEILARIRQNVKICNKNKLKMKFISFVKNEKDSYDLKALGLALGMPTWMANTLA
;
A
#
# COMPACT_ATOMS: atom_id res chain seq x y z
N MET A 1 15.29 -5.52 -11.80
CA MET A 1 15.88 -5.56 -10.45
C MET A 1 15.19 -6.59 -9.56
N LEU A 2 15.96 -7.53 -8.99
CA LEU A 2 15.49 -8.53 -8.01
C LEU A 2 14.77 -7.84 -6.85
N LYS A 3 13.55 -8.29 -6.53
CA LYS A 3 12.70 -7.72 -5.49
C LYS A 3 13.40 -7.79 -4.14
N ASN A 4 13.88 -6.64 -3.67
CA ASN A 4 14.58 -6.52 -2.40
C ASN A 4 13.59 -6.34 -1.23
N PHE A 5 12.44 -7.01 -1.32
CA PHE A 5 11.38 -6.93 -0.33
C PHE A 5 10.83 -8.32 0.02
N ILE A 6 10.37 -8.47 1.26
CA ILE A 6 9.74 -9.67 1.78
C ILE A 6 8.26 -9.34 1.98
N LEU A 7 7.40 -10.04 1.25
CA LEU A 7 5.96 -9.94 1.42
C LEU A 7 5.51 -10.86 2.56
N ILE A 8 4.80 -10.29 3.53
CA ILE A 8 4.16 -11.04 4.62
C ILE A 8 2.65 -10.84 4.48
N GLN A 9 1.94 -11.94 4.23
CA GLN A 9 0.49 -12.02 4.16
C GLN A 9 0.00 -12.96 5.23
N GLU A 10 -0.58 -12.42 6.28
CA GLU A 10 -1.05 -13.19 7.44
C GLU A 10 -2.40 -12.63 7.91
N SER A 11 -3.23 -13.54 8.42
CA SER A 11 -4.54 -13.22 9.01
C SER A 11 -4.49 -13.10 10.53
N ASP A 12 -3.42 -13.58 11.18
CA ASP A 12 -3.26 -13.59 12.63
C ASP A 12 -2.14 -12.63 13.05
N PHE A 13 -2.40 -11.81 14.07
CA PHE A 13 -1.44 -10.84 14.61
C PHE A 13 -0.16 -11.49 15.15
N ASN A 14 -0.26 -12.60 15.88
CA ASN A 14 0.90 -13.25 16.47
C ASN A 14 1.78 -13.88 15.40
N LYS A 15 1.17 -14.47 14.37
CA LYS A 15 1.90 -15.03 13.22
C LYS A 15 2.58 -13.91 12.43
N ALA A 16 1.84 -12.86 12.08
CA ALA A 16 2.37 -11.67 11.40
C ALA A 16 3.58 -11.10 12.14
N ARG A 17 3.45 -10.91 13.45
CA ARG A 17 4.52 -10.40 14.34
C ARG A 17 5.77 -11.27 14.31
N ASN A 18 5.62 -12.58 14.45
CA ASN A 18 6.75 -13.51 14.43
C ASN A 18 7.46 -13.49 13.07
N SER A 19 6.70 -13.46 11.98
CA SER A 19 7.23 -13.37 10.61
C SER A 19 7.97 -12.05 10.37
N ILE A 20 7.45 -10.91 10.83
CA ILE A 20 8.12 -9.61 10.71
C ILE A 20 9.44 -9.61 11.47
N ARG A 21 9.44 -10.12 12.71
CA ARG A 21 10.64 -10.16 13.56
C ARG A 21 11.72 -11.07 13.02
N LYS A 22 11.34 -12.26 12.55
CA LYS A 22 12.28 -13.21 11.94
C LYS A 22 12.99 -12.61 10.72
N ASN A 23 12.29 -11.79 9.95
CA ASN A 23 12.83 -11.17 8.74
C ASN A 23 13.47 -9.79 8.97
N SER A 24 13.37 -9.22 10.18
CA SER A 24 13.92 -7.89 10.50
C SER A 24 15.45 -7.83 10.36
N SER A 25 16.16 -8.95 10.54
CA SER A 25 17.62 -9.03 10.45
C SER A 25 18.15 -9.21 9.02
N SER A 26 17.26 -9.38 8.03
CA SER A 26 17.64 -9.73 6.66
C SER A 26 18.07 -8.55 5.79
N GLY A 27 17.91 -7.31 6.28
CA GLY A 27 18.26 -6.08 5.55
C GLY A 27 17.34 -5.75 4.36
N LYS A 28 16.25 -6.51 4.15
CA LYS A 28 15.27 -6.32 3.07
C LYS A 28 14.08 -5.48 3.53
N GLU A 29 13.40 -4.81 2.59
CA GLU A 29 12.16 -4.07 2.89
C GLU A 29 11.06 -5.04 3.33
N ILE A 30 10.41 -4.79 4.46
CA ILE A 30 9.28 -5.61 4.92
C ILE A 30 7.99 -4.99 4.40
N VAL A 31 7.29 -5.72 3.53
CA VAL A 31 5.98 -5.36 3.00
C VAL A 31 4.92 -6.21 3.69
N PHE A 32 4.04 -5.58 4.45
CA PHE A 32 2.91 -6.26 5.08
C PHE A 32 1.62 -6.01 4.30
N SER A 33 0.79 -7.04 4.15
CA SER A 33 -0.52 -6.94 3.53
C SER A 33 -1.50 -7.86 4.23
N SER A 34 -2.67 -7.34 4.60
CA SER A 34 -3.79 -8.15 5.07
C SER A 34 -5.12 -7.61 4.55
N ALA A 35 -6.13 -8.49 4.49
CA ALA A 35 -7.51 -8.11 4.19
C ALA A 35 -8.22 -7.48 5.38
N ASP A 36 -7.70 -7.68 6.60
CA ASP A 36 -8.27 -7.14 7.83
C ASP A 36 -7.66 -5.77 8.17
N ASP A 37 -8.52 -4.74 8.19
CA ASP A 37 -8.15 -3.36 8.48
C ASP A 37 -7.75 -3.15 9.96
N GLU A 38 -8.33 -3.92 10.89
CA GLU A 38 -7.93 -3.86 12.30
C GLU A 38 -6.53 -4.44 12.49
N LEU A 39 -6.25 -5.57 11.83
CA LEU A 39 -4.91 -6.16 11.83
C LEU A 39 -3.87 -5.21 11.22
N ASN A 40 -4.20 -4.57 10.09
CA ASN A 40 -3.34 -3.58 9.45
C ASN A 40 -3.02 -2.42 10.42
N ARG A 41 -4.02 -1.95 11.17
CA ARG A 41 -3.81 -0.90 12.19
C ARG A 41 -2.93 -1.38 13.35
N MET A 42 -3.17 -2.58 13.88
CA MET A 42 -2.37 -3.13 14.98
C MET A 42 -0.90 -3.31 14.59
N ILE A 43 -0.64 -3.80 13.37
CA ILE A 43 0.72 -3.97 12.84
C ILE A 43 1.38 -2.62 12.63
N LEU A 44 0.67 -1.64 12.06
CA LEU A 44 1.17 -0.26 11.94
C LEU A 44 1.57 0.33 13.29
N GLU A 45 0.81 0.07 14.36
CA GLU A 45 1.07 0.63 15.69
C GLU A 45 2.22 -0.07 16.42
N LYS A 46 2.32 -1.39 16.34
CA LYS A 46 3.17 -2.21 17.23
C LYS A 46 4.47 -2.71 16.60
N GLU A 47 4.52 -2.89 15.28
CA GLU A 47 5.64 -3.54 14.60
C GLU A 47 6.38 -2.61 13.64
N LYS A 48 7.64 -2.93 13.36
CA LYS A 48 8.50 -2.16 12.45
C LYS A 48 8.42 -2.75 11.05
N ILE A 49 7.51 -2.20 10.24
CA ILE A 49 7.39 -2.52 8.81
C ILE A 49 7.90 -1.37 7.95
N SER A 50 8.38 -1.66 6.75
CA SER A 50 8.82 -0.64 5.80
C SER A 50 7.66 -0.11 4.98
N VAL A 51 6.79 -1.02 4.52
CA VAL A 51 5.65 -0.70 3.65
C VAL A 51 4.41 -1.44 4.11
N LEU A 52 3.28 -0.73 4.22
CA LEU A 52 1.96 -1.32 4.35
C LEU A 52 1.28 -1.32 2.98
N MET A 53 1.04 -2.50 2.41
CA MET A 53 0.32 -2.65 1.15
C MET A 53 -1.18 -2.85 1.42
N ILE A 54 -2.01 -2.04 0.77
CA ILE A 54 -3.47 -2.07 0.95
C ILE A 54 -4.14 -2.48 -0.36
N ASN A 55 -4.68 -3.69 -0.40
CA ASN A 55 -5.44 -4.20 -1.54
C ASN A 55 -6.83 -3.58 -1.61
N GLN A 56 -7.35 -3.34 -2.81
CA GLN A 56 -8.58 -2.61 -3.08
C GLN A 56 -9.66 -3.43 -3.80
N SER A 57 -9.36 -4.65 -4.24
CA SER A 57 -10.17 -5.41 -5.21
C SER A 57 -11.41 -6.03 -4.58
N ASN A 58 -11.30 -6.50 -3.33
CA ASN A 58 -12.37 -7.18 -2.61
C ASN A 58 -13.02 -6.29 -1.53
N ARG A 59 -13.15 -5.00 -1.80
CA ARG A 59 -13.80 -4.05 -0.88
C ARG A 59 -15.21 -3.70 -1.35
N HIS A 60 -16.11 -3.54 -0.38
CA HIS A 60 -17.49 -3.11 -0.61
C HIS A 60 -17.65 -1.66 -0.17
N ASP A 61 -18.10 -0.81 -1.10
CA ASP A 61 -18.34 0.59 -0.80
C ASP A 61 -19.57 0.75 0.11
N LYS A 62 -19.49 1.67 1.06
CA LYS A 62 -20.60 2.04 1.93
C LYS A 62 -21.48 3.06 1.22
N MET A 63 -22.76 3.14 1.60
CA MET A 63 -23.72 4.08 0.99
C MET A 63 -23.22 5.53 0.85
N LYS A 64 -22.41 6.02 1.79
CA LYS A 64 -21.92 7.41 1.83
C LYS A 64 -20.47 7.59 1.37
N GLN A 65 -19.68 6.52 1.30
CA GLN A 65 -18.25 6.62 1.02
C GLN A 65 -17.68 5.31 0.50
N ARG A 66 -16.63 5.41 -0.32
CA ARG A 66 -15.87 4.24 -0.75
C ARG A 66 -15.08 3.68 0.41
N ASP A 67 -15.07 2.36 0.54
CA ASP A 67 -14.26 1.69 1.53
C ASP A 67 -12.89 1.37 0.92
N SER A 68 -11.86 2.07 1.38
CA SER A 68 -10.48 1.90 0.93
C SER A 68 -9.58 1.26 1.99
N GLY A 69 -10.12 1.04 3.21
CA GLY A 69 -9.39 0.53 4.38
C GLY A 69 -8.26 1.38 4.88
N PHE A 70 -8.22 2.62 4.41
CA PHE A 70 -7.22 3.58 4.83
C PHE A 70 -7.92 4.85 5.26
N ASN A 71 -7.63 5.26 6.49
CA ASN A 71 -8.24 6.42 7.11
C ASN A 71 -7.18 7.39 7.64
N HIS A 72 -7.62 8.56 8.11
CA HIS A 72 -6.73 9.57 8.66
C HIS A 72 -5.99 9.11 9.93
N VAL A 73 -6.53 8.16 10.69
CA VAL A 73 -5.89 7.63 11.91
C VAL A 73 -4.69 6.75 11.53
N MET A 74 -4.90 5.78 10.63
CA MET A 74 -3.82 4.95 10.08
C MET A 74 -2.75 5.79 9.40
N ALA A 75 -3.15 6.85 8.69
CA ALA A 75 -2.19 7.75 8.05
C ALA A 75 -1.29 8.47 9.07
N LYS A 76 -1.83 8.93 10.21
CA LYS A 76 -1.04 9.54 11.28
C LYS A 76 -0.07 8.53 11.91
N ILE A 77 -0.53 7.31 12.15
CA ILE A 77 0.30 6.22 12.71
C ILE A 77 1.43 5.87 11.74
N ALA A 78 1.11 5.67 10.46
CA ALA A 78 2.09 5.41 9.42
C ALA A 78 3.13 6.52 9.33
N LYS A 79 2.72 7.79 9.47
CA LYS A 79 3.64 8.92 9.44
C LYS A 79 4.57 8.93 10.65
N LYS A 80 4.03 8.68 11.84
CA LYS A 80 4.79 8.58 13.09
C LYS A 80 5.84 7.47 13.03
N ASN A 81 5.48 6.33 12.43
CA ASN A 81 6.34 5.16 12.35
C ASN A 81 7.17 5.10 11.05
N ASN A 82 7.13 6.17 10.24
CA ASN A 82 7.83 6.29 8.95
C ASN A 82 7.56 5.14 7.97
N VAL A 83 6.32 4.65 7.96
CA VAL A 83 5.85 3.57 7.08
C VAL A 83 5.36 4.14 5.75
N ILE A 84 5.77 3.53 4.64
CA ILE A 84 5.34 3.90 3.29
C ILE A 84 4.02 3.17 2.98
N ILE A 85 3.11 3.79 2.23
CA ILE A 85 1.88 3.12 1.78
C ILE A 85 2.11 2.49 0.40
N GLY A 86 1.95 1.17 0.32
CA GLY A 86 2.09 0.37 -0.88
C GLY A 86 0.77 0.25 -1.66
N ILE A 87 0.83 0.48 -2.97
CA ILE A 87 -0.27 0.21 -3.90
C ILE A 87 0.07 -1.05 -4.69
N ASN A 88 -0.83 -2.03 -4.67
CA ASN A 88 -0.68 -3.24 -5.46
C ASN A 88 -0.97 -2.96 -6.95
N LEU A 89 0.08 -2.90 -7.77
CA LEU A 89 -0.02 -2.61 -9.19
C LEU A 89 -0.64 -3.77 -9.97
N ASP A 90 -0.39 -5.02 -9.56
CA ASP A 90 -0.93 -6.19 -10.25
C ASP A 90 -2.44 -6.23 -10.17
N GLU A 91 -2.99 -5.76 -9.05
CA GLU A 91 -4.42 -5.63 -8.86
C GLU A 91 -5.06 -4.68 -9.89
N ILE A 92 -4.37 -3.56 -10.19
CA ILE A 92 -4.81 -2.62 -11.22
C ILE A 92 -4.73 -3.31 -12.58
N LEU A 93 -3.58 -3.89 -12.93
CA LEU A 93 -3.34 -4.43 -14.28
C LEU A 93 -4.29 -5.56 -14.63
N ASN A 94 -4.49 -6.50 -13.70
CA ASN A 94 -5.26 -7.73 -13.91
C ASN A 94 -6.78 -7.57 -13.71
N SER A 95 -7.25 -6.40 -13.28
CA SER A 95 -8.68 -6.16 -13.07
C SER A 95 -9.43 -5.81 -14.36
N GLU A 96 -10.66 -6.33 -14.46
CA GLU A 96 -11.64 -5.98 -15.50
C GLU A 96 -12.03 -4.49 -15.45
N LYS A 97 -12.56 -3.95 -16.55
CA LYS A 97 -12.84 -2.50 -16.71
C LYS A 97 -13.59 -1.87 -15.53
N LYS A 98 -14.69 -2.49 -15.08
CA LYS A 98 -15.51 -1.96 -13.97
C LYS A 98 -14.76 -1.99 -12.64
N LYS A 99 -14.21 -3.15 -12.26
CA LYS A 99 -13.42 -3.33 -11.03
C LYS A 99 -12.18 -2.42 -11.01
N LYS A 100 -11.50 -2.29 -12.15
CA LYS A 100 -10.37 -1.39 -12.34
C LYS A 100 -10.75 0.07 -12.04
N ALA A 101 -11.90 0.53 -12.53
CA ALA A 101 -12.38 1.89 -12.23
C ALA A 101 -12.62 2.10 -10.73
N GLU A 102 -13.23 1.12 -10.04
CA GLU A 102 -13.47 1.15 -8.59
C GLU A 102 -12.15 1.17 -7.79
N ILE A 103 -11.19 0.33 -8.16
CA ILE A 103 -9.85 0.27 -7.56
C ILE A 103 -9.13 1.62 -7.72
N LEU A 104 -9.08 2.18 -8.93
CA LEU A 104 -8.46 3.47 -9.18
C LEU A 104 -9.13 4.58 -8.37
N ALA A 105 -10.46 4.55 -8.27
CA ALA A 105 -11.24 5.47 -7.45
C ALA A 105 -10.85 5.43 -5.96
N ARG A 106 -10.62 4.23 -5.40
CA ARG A 106 -10.15 4.04 -4.01
C ARG A 106 -8.69 4.47 -3.84
N ILE A 107 -7.84 4.18 -4.81
CA ILE A 107 -6.44 4.63 -4.80
C ILE A 107 -6.36 6.16 -4.79
N ARG A 108 -7.16 6.86 -5.61
CA ARG A 108 -7.23 8.33 -5.61
C ARG A 108 -7.61 8.89 -4.22
N GLN A 109 -8.52 8.22 -3.51
CA GLN A 109 -8.86 8.58 -2.13
C GLN A 109 -7.67 8.39 -1.19
N ASN A 110 -6.96 7.27 -1.29
CA ASN A 110 -5.74 7.01 -0.50
C ASN A 110 -4.65 8.05 -0.78
N VAL A 111 -4.45 8.44 -2.04
CA VAL A 111 -3.52 9.50 -2.45
C VAL A 111 -3.87 10.82 -1.77
N LYS A 112 -5.15 11.21 -1.73
CA LYS A 112 -5.60 12.43 -1.03
C LYS A 112 -5.28 12.38 0.47
N ILE A 113 -5.54 11.24 1.12
CA ILE A 113 -5.25 11.03 2.55
C ILE A 113 -3.74 11.08 2.80
N CYS A 114 -2.94 10.43 1.96
CA CYS A 114 -1.48 10.41 2.05
C CYS A 114 -0.88 11.79 1.84
N ASN A 115 -1.34 12.54 0.84
CA ASN A 115 -0.86 13.88 0.55
C ASN A 115 -1.14 14.84 1.72
N LYS A 116 -2.34 14.76 2.31
CA LYS A 116 -2.70 15.55 3.51
C LYS A 116 -1.78 15.28 4.70
N ASN A 117 -1.33 14.03 4.87
CA ASN A 117 -0.46 13.62 5.97
C ASN A 117 1.03 13.57 5.60
N LYS A 118 1.42 14.03 4.40
CA LYS A 118 2.80 14.01 3.88
C LYS A 118 3.44 12.61 3.97
N LEU A 119 2.67 11.59 3.62
CA LEU A 119 3.12 10.21 3.51
C LEU A 119 3.69 9.92 2.13
N LYS A 120 4.68 9.02 2.07
CA LYS A 120 5.19 8.49 0.82
C LYS A 120 4.32 7.31 0.37
N MET A 121 4.21 7.13 -0.94
CA MET A 121 3.55 5.99 -1.55
C MET A 121 4.51 5.29 -2.51
N LYS A 122 4.34 3.98 -2.71
CA LYS A 122 5.15 3.16 -3.62
C LYS A 122 4.26 2.15 -4.36
N PHE A 123 4.51 1.93 -5.64
CA PHE A 123 3.88 0.84 -6.38
C PHE A 123 4.62 -0.47 -6.12
N ILE A 124 3.88 -1.53 -5.83
CA ILE A 124 4.42 -2.88 -5.63
C ILE A 124 3.79 -3.79 -6.67
N SER A 125 4.63 -4.47 -7.43
CA SER A 125 4.22 -5.50 -8.39
C SER A 125 4.90 -6.82 -8.04
N PHE A 126 4.14 -7.92 -8.14
CA PHE A 126 4.57 -9.29 -7.94
C PHE A 126 4.86 -10.01 -9.27
N VAL A 127 4.44 -9.47 -10.40
CA VAL A 127 4.78 -10.00 -11.72
C VAL A 127 6.16 -9.48 -12.17
N LYS A 128 6.90 -10.27 -12.95
CA LYS A 128 8.23 -9.91 -13.51
C LYS A 128 8.20 -8.80 -14.56
N ASN A 129 7.03 -8.27 -14.90
CA ASN A 129 6.91 -7.20 -15.87
C ASN A 129 7.31 -5.88 -15.23
N GLU A 130 8.63 -5.63 -15.23
CA GLU A 130 9.22 -4.36 -14.82
C GLU A 130 8.61 -3.26 -15.70
N LYS A 131 7.68 -2.50 -15.10
CA LYS A 131 7.16 -1.28 -15.70
C LYS A 131 8.21 -0.20 -15.54
N ASP A 132 8.34 0.62 -16.58
CA ASP A 132 9.28 1.72 -16.56
C ASP A 132 8.93 2.70 -15.44
N SER A 133 9.97 3.27 -14.82
CA SER A 133 9.86 4.29 -13.78
C SER A 133 9.02 5.47 -14.27
N TYR A 134 9.16 5.85 -15.54
CA TYR A 134 8.41 6.93 -16.16
C TYR A 134 6.91 6.62 -16.24
N ASP A 135 6.54 5.41 -16.65
CA ASP A 135 5.14 4.96 -16.70
C ASP A 135 4.48 4.97 -15.32
N LEU A 136 5.20 4.49 -14.30
CA LEU A 136 4.71 4.48 -12.92
C LEU A 136 4.52 5.91 -12.38
N LYS A 137 5.44 6.82 -12.70
CA LYS A 137 5.29 8.24 -12.35
C LYS A 137 4.10 8.88 -13.05
N ALA A 138 3.93 8.64 -14.36
CA ALA A 138 2.80 9.14 -15.13
C ALA A 138 1.46 8.63 -14.56
N LEU A 139 1.38 7.34 -14.20
CA LEU A 139 0.21 6.76 -13.54
C LEU A 139 -0.06 7.42 -12.18
N GLY A 140 0.99 7.62 -11.37
CA GLY A 140 0.87 8.31 -10.08
C GLY A 140 0.31 9.73 -10.22
N LEU A 141 0.82 10.50 -11.19
CA LEU A 141 0.34 11.85 -11.50
C LEU A 141 -1.13 11.83 -11.96
N ALA A 142 -1.51 10.87 -12.83
CA ALA A 142 -2.89 10.71 -13.26
C ALA A 142 -3.86 10.36 -12.11
N LEU A 143 -3.37 9.67 -11.08
CA LEU A 143 -4.09 9.37 -9.84
C LEU A 143 -4.16 10.57 -8.86
N GLY A 144 -3.55 11.70 -9.20
CA GLY A 144 -3.56 12.92 -8.39
C GLY A 144 -2.45 12.98 -7.35
N MET A 145 -1.38 12.20 -7.51
CA MET A 145 -0.20 12.34 -6.66
C MET A 145 0.53 13.65 -6.99
N PRO A 146 0.98 14.42 -5.99
CA PRO A 146 1.86 15.55 -6.24
C PRO A 146 3.25 15.07 -6.70
N THR A 147 3.99 15.92 -7.41
CA THR A 147 5.29 15.59 -8.00
C THR A 147 6.30 15.01 -7.00
N TRP A 148 6.35 15.55 -5.77
CA TRP A 148 7.24 15.05 -4.72
C TRP A 148 6.92 13.61 -4.29
N MET A 149 5.66 13.19 -4.38
CA MET A 149 5.21 11.84 -4.05
C MET A 149 5.39 10.91 -5.25
N ALA A 150 5.14 11.40 -6.47
CA ALA A 150 5.37 10.63 -7.68
C ALA A 150 6.84 10.25 -7.85
N ASN A 151 7.76 11.14 -7.46
CA ASN A 151 9.20 10.88 -7.51
C ASN A 151 9.66 9.75 -6.56
N THR A 152 8.88 9.40 -5.54
CA THR A 152 9.20 8.32 -4.60
C THR A 152 8.65 6.95 -5.00
N LEU A 153 7.98 6.86 -6.16
CA LEU A 153 7.31 5.64 -6.62
C LEU A 153 8.26 4.59 -7.22
N ALA A 154 9.46 5.01 -7.63
CA ALA A 154 10.47 4.19 -8.30
C ALA A 154 11.65 3.89 -7.37
#